data_AF-A0A7J6N6B6-F1
#
_entry.id   AF-A0A7J6N6B6-F1
#
_cell.length_a   1.000
_cell.length_b   1.000
_cell.length_c   1.000
_cell.angle_alpha   90.00
_cell.angle_beta   90.00
_cell.angle_gamma   90.00
#
_symmetry.space_group_name_H-M   'P 1'
#
loop_
_entity.id
_entity.type
_entity.pdbx_description
1 polymer ?
#
loop_
_entity_poly.entity_id
_entity_poly.type
_entity_poly.pdbx_seq_one_letter_code
_entity_poly.pdbx_strand_id
1 'polypeptide(L)'
;MRFFANYFLLTLLVVVDGTCSEAEKEKITGRLFPNFLYKCSLAAKLDTSAIAPCLEGPCQISSGCANCFNNFGACASKNCGWLCFWHGTLSSTCKDCVANACNAPLSKCTGLTKPLSAPTGEGDKCLE
;
A
#
# COMPACT_ATOMS: atom_id res chain seq x y z
N MET A 1 50.69 -16.61 -7.56
CA MET A 1 49.60 -17.49 -7.99
C MET A 1 48.32 -16.66 -8.04
N ARG A 2 47.70 -16.58 -9.21
CA ARG A 2 46.51 -15.77 -9.50
C ARG A 2 45.26 -16.54 -9.03
N PHE A 3 44.36 -15.89 -8.31
CA PHE A 3 42.96 -16.33 -8.21
C PHE A 3 42.06 -15.12 -8.51
N PHE A 4 41.79 -14.92 -9.80
CA PHE A 4 40.58 -14.24 -10.26
C PHE A 4 39.53 -15.33 -10.47
N ALA A 5 38.53 -15.43 -9.61
CA ALA A 5 37.30 -16.17 -9.89
C ALA A 5 36.18 -15.79 -8.89
N ASN A 6 35.13 -15.16 -9.42
CA ASN A 6 33.79 -14.99 -8.84
C ASN A 6 33.63 -14.18 -7.56
N TYR A 7 33.71 -12.85 -7.73
CA TYR A 7 33.13 -11.85 -6.82
C TYR A 7 31.65 -11.57 -7.15
N PHE A 8 30.87 -12.62 -7.44
CA PHE A 8 29.45 -12.54 -7.78
C PHE A 8 28.73 -13.56 -6.89
N LEU A 9 27.74 -13.11 -6.10
CA LEU A 9 26.82 -13.92 -5.26
C LEU A 9 27.17 -14.18 -3.79
N LEU A 10 27.70 -13.21 -3.05
CA LEU A 10 27.77 -13.30 -1.57
C LEU A 10 27.40 -12.01 -0.82
N THR A 11 26.43 -11.23 -1.35
CA THR A 11 25.81 -10.14 -0.60
C THR A 11 24.36 -10.45 -0.26
N LEU A 12 24.15 -10.64 1.05
CA LEU A 12 22.92 -10.52 1.82
C LEU A 12 21.74 -11.43 1.42
N LEU A 13 21.46 -12.38 2.30
CA LEU A 13 20.09 -12.57 2.78
C LEU A 13 19.63 -11.23 3.39
N VAL A 14 19.18 -10.29 2.57
CA VAL A 14 18.21 -9.31 3.07
C VAL A 14 16.95 -10.14 3.20
N VAL A 15 16.56 -10.45 4.44
CA VAL A 15 15.16 -10.76 4.70
C VAL A 15 14.43 -9.49 4.29
N VAL A 16 13.96 -9.43 3.04
CA VAL A 16 13.09 -8.34 2.60
C VAL A 16 11.77 -8.63 3.31
N ASP A 17 11.61 -8.07 4.51
CA ASP A 17 10.33 -8.05 5.19
C ASP A 17 9.39 -7.20 4.32
N GLY A 18 8.65 -7.83 3.41
CA GLY A 18 7.63 -7.22 2.55
C GLY A 18 7.90 -7.30 1.04
N THR A 19 6.85 -7.13 0.25
CA THR A 19 6.87 -7.13 -1.24
C THR A 19 7.35 -5.81 -1.83
N CYS A 20 7.32 -4.71 -1.07
CA CYS A 20 7.80 -3.40 -1.53
C CYS A 20 9.29 -3.21 -1.20
N SER A 21 10.07 -2.73 -2.16
CA SER A 21 11.43 -2.26 -1.95
C SER A 21 11.46 -0.96 -1.13
N GLU A 22 12.61 -0.62 -0.55
CA GLU A 22 12.80 0.61 0.23
C GLU A 22 12.45 1.89 -0.56
N ALA A 23 12.79 1.92 -1.85
CA ALA A 23 12.45 3.05 -2.73
C ALA A 23 10.93 3.18 -2.96
N GLU A 24 10.18 2.07 -2.95
CA GLU A 24 8.73 2.10 -3.04
C GLU A 24 8.10 2.50 -1.70
N LYS A 25 8.69 2.09 -0.57
CA LYS A 25 8.25 2.48 0.77
C LYS A 25 8.27 4.01 0.94
N GLU A 26 9.28 4.70 0.40
CA GLU A 26 9.33 6.17 0.40
C GLU A 26 8.14 6.79 -0.37
N LYS A 27 7.79 6.21 -1.52
CA LYS A 27 6.67 6.68 -2.36
C LYS A 27 5.31 6.50 -1.67
N ILE A 28 5.08 5.31 -1.11
CA ILE A 28 3.78 4.98 -0.47
C ILE A 28 3.61 5.62 0.91
N THR A 29 4.68 6.13 1.52
CA THR A 29 4.62 6.95 2.75
C THR A 29 4.55 8.45 2.46
N GLY A 30 4.65 8.86 1.19
CA GLY A 30 4.52 10.23 0.75
C GLY A 30 3.15 10.83 1.09
N ARG A 31 3.13 12.15 1.36
CA ARG A 31 1.91 12.86 1.82
C ARG A 31 0.72 12.80 0.87
N LEU A 32 0.98 12.60 -0.42
CA LEU A 32 -0.05 12.56 -1.47
C LEU A 32 -0.66 11.16 -1.64
N PHE A 33 0.11 10.12 -1.27
CA PHE A 33 -0.26 8.73 -1.50
C PHE A 33 -1.61 8.34 -0.87
N PRO A 34 -1.94 8.67 0.41
CA PRO A 34 -3.21 8.28 1.01
C PRO A 34 -4.44 8.77 0.25
N ASN A 35 -4.41 10.02 -0.21
CA ASN A 35 -5.54 10.62 -0.93
C ASN A 35 -5.65 10.07 -2.36
N PHE A 36 -4.51 9.75 -2.99
CA PHE A 36 -4.50 9.07 -4.28
C PHE A 36 -4.99 7.61 -4.19
N LEU A 37 -4.55 6.87 -3.16
CA LEU A 37 -5.07 5.53 -2.86
C LEU A 37 -6.57 5.56 -2.62
N TYR A 38 -7.06 6.57 -1.91
CA TYR A 38 -8.49 6.76 -1.69
C TYR A 38 -9.25 6.98 -3.01
N LYS A 39 -8.74 7.84 -3.90
CA LYS A 39 -9.28 8.02 -5.26
C LYS A 39 -9.30 6.69 -6.03
N CYS A 40 -8.20 5.92 -6.01
CA CYS A 40 -8.14 4.61 -6.66
C CYS A 40 -9.15 3.62 -6.06
N SER A 41 -9.35 3.65 -4.74
CA SER A 41 -10.30 2.80 -4.04
C SER A 41 -11.75 3.13 -4.40
N LEU A 42 -12.08 4.42 -4.57
CA LEU A 42 -13.39 4.85 -5.06
C LEU A 42 -13.62 4.43 -6.52
N ALA A 43 -12.60 4.61 -7.38
CA ALA A 43 -12.65 4.22 -8.78
C ALA A 43 -12.80 2.70 -8.97
N ALA A 44 -12.20 1.91 -8.07
CA ALA A 44 -12.30 0.47 -8.02
C ALA A 44 -13.72 -0.03 -7.64
N LYS A 45 -14.55 0.83 -7.04
CA LYS A 45 -15.92 0.51 -6.60
C LYS A 45 -15.94 -0.71 -5.66
N LEU A 46 -16.40 -1.87 -6.15
CA LEU A 46 -16.44 -3.13 -5.42
C LEU A 46 -15.35 -4.12 -5.87
N ASP A 47 -14.65 -3.82 -6.95
CA ASP A 47 -13.59 -4.65 -7.50
C ASP A 47 -12.24 -4.19 -7.00
N THR A 48 -11.83 -4.70 -5.85
CA THR A 48 -10.57 -4.33 -5.22
C THR A 48 -9.34 -4.71 -6.04
N SER A 49 -9.47 -5.54 -7.09
CA SER A 49 -8.36 -5.87 -7.99
C SER A 49 -7.94 -4.69 -8.88
N ALA A 50 -8.82 -3.70 -9.06
CA ALA A 50 -8.57 -2.50 -9.84
C ALA A 50 -7.72 -1.44 -9.09
N ILE A 51 -7.42 -1.63 -7.80
CA ILE A 51 -6.65 -0.66 -7.01
C ILE A 51 -5.18 -0.66 -7.45
N ALA A 52 -4.54 -1.83 -7.54
CA ALA A 52 -3.14 -1.98 -7.92
C ALA A 52 -2.82 -1.33 -9.27
N PRO A 53 -3.53 -1.64 -10.39
CA PRO A 53 -3.23 -1.00 -11.67
C PRO A 53 -3.45 0.52 -11.65
N CYS A 54 -4.32 1.04 -10.78
CA CYS A 54 -4.47 2.49 -10.58
C CYS A 54 -3.25 3.13 -9.91
N LEU A 55 -2.50 2.38 -9.11
CA LEU A 55 -1.31 2.86 -8.38
C LEU A 55 0.00 2.69 -9.16
N GLU A 56 0.19 1.57 -9.86
CA GLU A 56 1.49 1.16 -10.44
C GLU A 56 2.19 2.27 -11.23
N GLY A 57 1.52 2.83 -12.24
CA GLY A 57 2.06 3.91 -13.07
C GLY A 57 2.22 5.22 -12.32
N PRO A 58 1.13 5.81 -11.77
CA PRO A 58 1.17 7.12 -11.10
C PRO A 58 2.09 7.16 -9.88
N CYS A 59 2.17 6.08 -9.11
CA CYS A 59 3.01 5.97 -7.92
C CYS A 59 4.39 5.40 -8.22
N GLN A 60 4.64 4.93 -9.44
CA GLN A 60 5.90 4.29 -9.83
C GLN A 60 6.31 3.15 -8.88
N ILE A 61 5.36 2.28 -8.53
CA ILE A 61 5.58 1.10 -7.69
C ILE A 61 5.36 -0.17 -8.52
N SER A 62 6.05 -1.24 -8.13
CA SER A 62 5.91 -2.56 -8.74
C SER A 62 4.51 -3.12 -8.51
N SER A 63 4.10 -4.03 -9.41
CA SER A 63 2.83 -4.74 -9.26
C SER A 63 2.73 -5.54 -7.97
N GLY A 64 3.85 -6.12 -7.51
CA GLY A 64 3.91 -6.81 -6.22
C GLY A 64 3.58 -5.89 -5.05
N CYS A 65 4.20 -4.71 -5.00
CA CYS A 65 3.92 -3.71 -3.97
C CYS A 65 2.49 -3.17 -4.09
N ALA A 66 2.04 -2.87 -5.31
CA ALA A 66 0.69 -2.37 -5.58
C ALA A 66 -0.40 -3.38 -5.14
N ASN A 67 -0.15 -4.68 -5.31
CA ASN A 67 -1.10 -5.72 -4.91
C ASN A 67 -1.29 -5.82 -3.38
N CYS A 68 -0.38 -5.29 -2.57
CA CYS A 68 -0.64 -5.12 -1.13
C CYS A 68 -1.84 -4.21 -0.87
N PHE A 69 -2.09 -3.23 -1.74
CA PHE A 69 -3.22 -2.31 -1.62
C PHE A 69 -4.52 -2.90 -2.15
N ASN A 70 -4.49 -3.86 -3.09
CA ASN A 70 -5.65 -4.69 -3.41
C ASN A 70 -6.12 -5.45 -2.17
N ASN A 71 -5.18 -6.12 -1.48
CA ASN A 71 -5.46 -6.88 -0.26
C ASN A 71 -5.95 -5.97 0.88
N PHE A 72 -5.39 -4.77 0.99
CA PHE A 72 -5.85 -3.77 1.95
C PHE A 72 -7.28 -3.29 1.64
N GLY A 73 -7.59 -3.00 0.38
CA GLY A 73 -8.95 -2.66 -0.05
C GLY A 73 -9.94 -3.79 0.23
N ALA A 74 -9.57 -5.04 -0.05
CA ALA A 74 -10.38 -6.21 0.26
C ALA A 74 -10.59 -6.38 1.77
N CYS A 75 -9.56 -6.14 2.58
CA CYS A 75 -9.67 -6.14 4.04
C CYS A 75 -10.63 -5.05 4.53
N ALA A 76 -10.49 -3.82 4.04
CA ALA A 76 -11.34 -2.69 4.42
C ALA A 76 -12.80 -2.95 4.04
N SER A 77 -13.05 -3.42 2.82
CA SER A 77 -14.39 -3.79 2.35
C SER A 77 -15.02 -4.88 3.21
N LYS A 78 -14.26 -5.96 3.51
CA LYS A 78 -14.75 -7.09 4.28
C LYS A 78 -15.03 -6.77 5.75
N ASN A 79 -14.12 -6.06 6.42
CA ASN A 79 -14.19 -5.86 7.88
C ASN A 79 -14.88 -4.55 8.27
N CYS A 80 -14.79 -3.53 7.42
CA CYS A 80 -15.22 -2.17 7.74
C CYS A 80 -16.26 -1.61 6.76
N GLY A 81 -16.54 -2.28 5.64
CA GLY A 81 -17.41 -1.78 4.58
C GLY A 81 -18.79 -1.36 5.07
N TRP A 82 -19.42 -2.17 5.94
CA TRP A 82 -20.71 -1.82 6.54
C TRP A 82 -20.64 -0.53 7.38
N LEU A 83 -19.65 -0.43 8.26
CA LEU A 83 -19.48 0.71 9.15
C LEU A 83 -19.13 1.98 8.35
N CYS A 84 -18.27 1.85 7.33
CA CYS A 84 -17.92 2.93 6.41
C CYS A 84 -19.10 3.37 5.53
N PHE A 85 -20.02 2.47 5.18
CA PHE A 85 -21.24 2.82 4.47
C PHE A 85 -22.17 3.70 5.31
N TRP A 86 -22.36 3.38 6.59
CA TRP A 86 -23.24 4.12 7.49
C TRP A 86 -22.67 5.47 7.96
N HIS A 87 -21.37 5.52 8.25
CA HIS A 87 -20.73 6.73 8.79
C HIS A 87 -20.04 7.58 7.71
N GLY A 88 -19.87 7.05 6.50
CA GLY A 88 -19.08 7.64 5.44
C GLY A 88 -17.62 7.18 5.49
N THR A 89 -17.01 7.03 4.32
CA THR A 89 -15.64 6.52 4.11
C THR A 89 -14.55 7.43 4.70
N LEU A 90 -14.82 8.73 4.84
CA LEU A 90 -13.90 9.70 5.45
C LEU A 90 -14.17 9.97 6.94
N SER A 91 -15.15 9.30 7.54
CA SER A 91 -15.41 9.41 8.98
C SER A 91 -14.26 8.85 9.80
N SER A 92 -14.08 9.38 11.01
CA SER A 92 -13.13 8.81 11.99
C SER A 92 -13.45 7.36 12.29
N THR A 93 -14.73 7.01 12.45
CA THR A 93 -15.17 5.64 12.74
C THR A 93 -14.72 4.65 11.66
N CYS A 94 -14.87 5.01 10.37
CA CYS A 94 -14.40 4.19 9.27
C CYS A 94 -12.86 4.06 9.25
N LYS A 95 -12.16 5.20 9.37
CA LYS A 95 -10.68 5.24 9.37
C LYS A 95 -10.10 4.42 10.50
N ASP A 96 -10.67 4.51 11.70
CA ASP A 96 -10.23 3.76 12.87
C ASP A 96 -10.48 2.25 12.69
N CYS A 97 -11.61 1.86 12.11
CA CYS A 97 -11.86 0.45 11.78
C CYS A 97 -10.79 -0.09 10.82
N VAL A 98 -10.55 0.63 9.72
CA VAL A 98 -9.58 0.20 8.70
C VAL A 98 -8.17 0.16 9.29
N ALA A 99 -7.80 1.17 10.09
CA ALA A 99 -6.49 1.21 10.74
C ALA A 99 -6.29 0.01 11.67
N ASN A 100 -7.27 -0.32 12.50
CA ASN A 100 -7.18 -1.42 13.46
C ASN A 100 -7.21 -2.80 12.78
N ALA A 101 -8.08 -2.98 11.78
CA ALA A 101 -8.26 -4.28 11.13
C ALA A 101 -7.21 -4.57 10.05
N CYS A 102 -6.74 -3.55 9.33
CA CYS A 102 -6.05 -3.74 8.06
C CYS A 102 -4.61 -3.18 8.00
N ASN A 103 -4.17 -2.34 8.95
CA ASN A 103 -2.78 -1.84 8.92
C ASN A 103 -1.75 -2.93 9.23
N ALA A 104 -2.04 -3.86 10.13
CA ALA A 104 -1.12 -4.96 10.43
C ALA A 104 -0.82 -5.86 9.21
N PRO A 105 -1.83 -6.39 8.48
CA PRO A 105 -1.57 -7.17 7.27
C PRO A 105 -0.96 -6.32 6.14
N LEU A 106 -1.33 -5.04 6.03
CA LEU A 106 -0.69 -4.13 5.06
C LEU A 106 0.80 -3.95 5.38
N SER A 107 1.15 -3.73 6.64
CA SER A 107 2.53 -3.56 7.10
C SER A 107 3.35 -4.82 6.83
N LYS A 108 2.76 -6.00 7.10
CA LYS A 108 3.39 -7.28 6.77
C LYS A 108 3.60 -7.47 5.26
N CYS A 109 2.66 -7.02 4.43
CA CYS A 109 2.77 -7.13 2.98
C CYS A 109 3.77 -6.13 2.39
N THR A 110 3.73 -4.88 2.84
CA THR A 110 4.55 -3.80 2.27
C THR A 110 5.93 -3.68 2.90
N GLY A 111 6.11 -4.19 4.12
CA GLY A 111 7.32 -3.97 4.89
C GLY A 111 7.39 -2.60 5.57
N LEU A 112 6.26 -1.89 5.66
CA LEU A 112 6.18 -0.62 6.39
C LEU A 112 6.21 -0.88 7.90
N THR A 113 6.99 -0.08 8.62
CA THR A 113 7.07 -0.10 10.09
C THR A 113 6.08 0.84 10.75
N LYS A 114 5.53 1.78 9.99
CA LYS A 114 4.52 2.75 10.43
C LYS A 114 3.21 2.48 9.71
N PRO A 115 2.06 2.68 10.39
CA PRO A 115 0.76 2.58 9.74
C PRO A 115 0.65 3.61 8.61
N LEU A 116 -0.10 3.25 7.57
CA LEU A 116 -0.43 4.17 6.49
C LEU A 116 -1.28 5.32 7.05
N SER A 117 -0.93 6.55 6.69
CA SER A 117 -1.73 7.72 7.03
C SER A 117 -3.13 7.61 6.43
N ALA A 118 -4.16 7.98 7.19
CA ALA A 118 -5.53 7.97 6.69
C ALA A 118 -5.76 9.09 5.66
N PRO A 119 -6.61 8.87 4.63
CA PRO A 119 -6.94 9.92 3.68
C PRO A 119 -7.76 11.04 4.32
N THR A 120 -7.57 12.26 3.83
CA THR A 120 -8.40 13.43 4.15
C THR A 120 -9.37 13.78 3.02
N GLY A 121 -9.20 13.19 1.84
CA GLY A 121 -10.03 13.39 0.66
C GLY A 121 -9.47 12.64 -0.55
N GLU A 122 -9.98 12.94 -1.75
CA GLU A 122 -9.39 12.47 -3.00
C GLU A 122 -8.13 13.27 -3.35
N GLY A 123 -7.17 12.61 -4.00
CA GLY A 123 -5.93 13.23 -4.48
C GLY A 123 -5.69 12.85 -5.94
N ASP A 124 -5.30 13.82 -6.76
CA ASP A 124 -5.10 13.60 -8.20
C ASP A 124 -3.72 13.07 -8.58
N LYS A 125 -2.76 13.21 -7.68
CA LYS A 125 -1.38 12.79 -7.88
C LYS A 125 -0.95 11.83 -6.78
N CYS A 126 -0.15 10.85 -7.14
CA CYS A 126 0.46 9.95 -6.18
C CYS A 126 1.80 10.47 -5.64
N LEU A 127 2.54 11.21 -6.48
CA LEU A 127 3.85 11.77 -6.21
C LEU A 127 3.84 13.28 -6.46
N GLU A 128 4.79 14.01 -5.88
CA GLU A 128 4.88 15.48 -5.98
C GLU A 128 5.18 15.97 -7.41
#